data_AF-A0A1I5CLI3-F1
#
_entry.id   AF-A0A1I5CLI3-F1
#
_cell.length_a   1.000
_cell.length_b   1.000
_cell.length_c   1.000
_cell.angle_alpha   90.00
_cell.angle_beta   90.00
_cell.angle_gamma   90.00
#
_symmetry.space_group_name_H-M   'P 1'
#
loop_
_entity.id
_entity.type
_entity.pdbx_description
1 polymer ?
#
loop_
_entity_poly.entity_id
_entity_poly.type
_entity_poly.pdbx_seq_one_letter_code
_entity_poly.pdbx_strand_id
1 'polypeptide(L)'
;MTKTTILVCRDPRGSNWQLGPLSSTHGSEALIGWRQIPDPVDDGVPTDVAMVMARAFTAVARVTFLCAPEINGVKDGWTQSGEEFVRAMRKPGLARVISRVIDRIPRDAALVSTRRPETALRLFDDPAFPWWMQGQIVLLSAHEAGPPELDCECAISLVDNDDWSNQKEILSEAGILGMVRPGVDGDVAGLFSLVPSLEAALLSTLENETSRAGFEWAVLPEDKFCEFLAHSPSP
;
A
#
# COMPACT_ATOMS: atom_id res chain seq x y z
N MET A 1 22.71 0.80 18.01
CA MET A 1 22.20 1.69 16.95
C MET A 1 21.50 0.79 15.95
N THR A 2 20.25 1.10 15.62
CA THR A 2 19.50 0.32 14.63
C THR A 2 20.00 0.68 13.24
N LYS A 3 20.29 -0.33 12.43
CA LYS A 3 20.65 -0.17 11.03
C LYS A 3 19.45 -0.57 10.18
N THR A 4 18.91 0.38 9.41
CA THR A 4 17.76 0.15 8.53
C THR A 4 18.21 0.18 7.07
N THR A 5 17.75 -0.78 6.28
CA THR A 5 17.97 -0.85 4.83
C THR A 5 16.62 -0.97 4.13
N ILE A 6 16.38 -0.16 3.10
CA ILE A 6 15.26 -0.30 2.17
C ILE A 6 15.78 -0.83 0.84
N LEU A 7 15.09 -1.82 0.30
CA LEU A 7 15.46 -2.58 -0.89
C LEU A 7 14.37 -2.42 -1.95
N VAL A 8 14.77 -2.42 -3.21
CA VAL A 8 13.84 -2.47 -4.34
C VAL A 8 14.21 -3.61 -5.26
N CYS A 9 13.21 -4.41 -5.66
CA CYS A 9 13.32 -5.33 -6.79
C CYS A 9 12.35 -4.87 -7.88
N ARG A 10 12.85 -4.66 -9.10
CA ARG A 10 12.03 -4.34 -10.27
C ARG A 10 11.71 -5.59 -11.06
N ASP A 11 10.55 -5.60 -11.71
CA ASP A 11 10.08 -6.69 -12.56
C ASP A 11 10.10 -8.06 -11.86
N PRO A 12 9.58 -8.17 -10.61
CA PRO A 12 9.53 -9.44 -9.88
C PRO A 12 8.72 -10.48 -10.65
N ARG A 13 9.08 -11.77 -10.51
CA ARG A 13 8.41 -12.89 -11.21
C ARG A 13 7.94 -13.99 -10.27
N GLY A 14 8.46 -14.03 -9.04
CA GLY A 14 8.14 -15.03 -8.05
C GLY A 14 6.70 -14.91 -7.54
N SER A 15 6.03 -16.04 -7.35
CA SER A 15 4.70 -16.09 -6.73
C SER A 15 4.76 -16.17 -5.20
N ASN A 16 5.95 -16.34 -4.63
CA ASN A 16 6.20 -16.46 -3.18
C ASN A 16 5.81 -15.20 -2.39
N TRP A 17 5.62 -14.06 -3.06
CA TRP A 17 5.21 -12.80 -2.43
C TRP A 17 3.73 -12.72 -2.07
N GLN A 18 2.90 -13.68 -2.56
CA GLN A 18 1.45 -13.69 -2.36
C GLN A 18 0.74 -12.41 -2.87
N LEU A 19 1.28 -11.83 -3.95
CA LEU A 19 0.76 -10.63 -4.61
C LEU A 19 0.04 -10.97 -5.94
N GLY A 20 -0.36 -12.24 -6.10
CA GLY A 20 -0.89 -12.76 -7.36
C GLY A 20 0.16 -12.95 -8.45
N PRO A 21 -0.27 -13.09 -9.72
CA PRO A 21 0.64 -13.21 -10.86
C PRO A 21 1.37 -11.89 -11.14
N LEU A 22 2.66 -11.83 -10.80
CA LEU A 22 3.56 -10.70 -11.07
C LEU A 22 4.15 -10.77 -12.49
N SER A 23 3.30 -10.56 -13.49
CA SER A 23 3.69 -10.52 -14.91
C SER A 23 2.70 -9.71 -15.73
N SER A 24 2.30 -8.54 -15.25
CA SER A 24 1.37 -7.70 -15.98
C SER A 24 1.92 -7.30 -17.36
N THR A 25 1.05 -7.31 -18.39
CA THR A 25 1.32 -6.63 -19.67
C THR A 25 0.78 -5.19 -19.68
N HIS A 26 0.34 -4.69 -18.52
CA HIS A 26 -0.57 -3.57 -18.37
C HIS A 26 -0.03 -2.43 -17.52
N GLY A 27 1.16 -2.62 -16.97
CA GLY A 27 1.84 -1.71 -16.06
C GLY A 27 3.21 -2.27 -15.67
N SER A 28 3.87 -1.58 -14.75
CA SER A 28 5.14 -2.00 -14.18
C SER A 28 4.97 -2.42 -12.72
N GLU A 29 5.81 -3.34 -12.27
CA GLU A 29 5.74 -3.98 -10.96
C GLU A 29 7.09 -3.85 -10.26
N ALA A 30 7.05 -3.55 -8.96
CA ALA A 30 8.22 -3.53 -8.11
C ALA A 30 7.90 -4.07 -6.71
N LEU A 31 8.89 -4.64 -6.05
CA LEU A 31 8.85 -4.94 -4.62
C LEU A 31 9.68 -3.90 -3.88
N ILE A 32 9.16 -3.49 -2.73
CA ILE A 32 9.84 -2.62 -1.77
C ILE A 32 9.96 -3.46 -0.50
N GLY A 33 11.17 -3.85 -0.14
CA GLY A 33 11.46 -4.60 1.08
C GLY A 33 12.19 -3.72 2.07
N TRP A 34 12.12 -4.07 3.35
CA TRP A 34 12.93 -3.41 4.37
C TRP A 34 13.49 -4.39 5.37
N ARG A 35 14.51 -3.94 6.06
CA ARG A 35 15.13 -4.70 7.14
C ARG A 35 15.71 -3.77 8.18
N GLN A 36 15.60 -4.18 9.45
CA GLN A 36 16.25 -3.53 10.57
C GLN A 36 17.15 -4.51 11.31
N ILE A 37 18.31 -4.02 11.76
CA ILE A 37 19.24 -4.77 12.61
C ILE A 37 19.50 -3.95 13.87
N PRO A 38 19.22 -4.46 15.08
CA PRO A 38 18.57 -5.76 15.34
C PRO A 38 17.13 -5.80 14.81
N ASP A 39 16.61 -7.00 14.62
CA ASP A 39 15.22 -7.20 14.17
C ASP A 39 14.25 -6.54 15.18
N PRO A 40 13.16 -5.93 14.69
CA PRO A 40 12.17 -5.31 15.56
C PRO A 40 11.49 -6.36 16.44
N VAL A 41 11.04 -5.94 17.63
CA VAL A 41 10.30 -6.81 18.55
C VAL A 41 8.84 -6.97 18.13
N ASP A 42 8.28 -5.93 17.52
CA ASP A 42 6.90 -5.89 17.06
C ASP A 42 6.80 -6.36 15.60
N ASP A 43 5.77 -7.14 15.30
CA ASP A 43 5.44 -7.57 13.94
C ASP A 43 4.87 -6.39 13.12
N GLY A 44 5.24 -6.33 11.84
CA GLY A 44 4.76 -5.33 10.88
C GLY A 44 5.81 -4.32 10.43
N VAL A 45 5.37 -3.17 9.94
CA VAL A 45 6.26 -2.15 9.37
C VAL A 45 6.85 -1.29 10.50
N PRO A 46 8.18 -1.22 10.65
CA PRO A 46 8.80 -0.34 11.63
C PRO A 46 8.38 1.12 11.42
N THR A 47 8.15 1.86 12.51
CA THR A 47 7.60 3.23 12.45
C THR A 47 8.43 4.18 11.59
N ASP A 48 9.75 4.03 11.61
CA ASP A 48 10.67 4.86 10.84
C ASP A 48 10.67 4.49 9.33
N VAL A 49 10.52 3.21 8.99
CA VAL A 49 10.24 2.75 7.62
C VAL A 49 8.88 3.24 7.14
N ALA A 50 7.84 3.08 7.95
CA ALA A 50 6.48 3.56 7.67
C ALA A 50 6.46 5.06 7.37
N MET A 51 7.23 5.85 8.13
CA MET A 51 7.40 7.29 7.89
C MET A 51 8.05 7.60 6.54
N VAL A 52 9.12 6.88 6.19
CA VAL A 52 9.79 7.04 4.88
C VAL A 52 8.82 6.71 3.74
N MET A 53 8.10 5.59 3.84
CA MET A 53 7.13 5.18 2.83
C MET A 53 5.95 6.15 2.73
N ALA A 54 5.37 6.57 3.86
CA ALA A 54 4.28 7.54 3.91
C ALA A 54 4.67 8.85 3.20
N ARG A 55 5.85 9.40 3.52
CA ARG A 55 6.38 10.61 2.86
C ARG A 55 6.58 10.43 1.37
N ALA A 56 7.21 9.32 0.96
CA ALA A 56 7.46 9.03 -0.44
C ALA A 56 6.16 8.90 -1.24
N PHE A 57 5.16 8.19 -0.70
CA PHE A 57 3.87 8.03 -1.35
C PHE A 57 3.13 9.36 -1.47
N THR A 58 3.03 10.12 -0.38
CA THR A 58 2.26 11.37 -0.37
C THR A 58 2.93 12.51 -1.13
N ALA A 59 4.25 12.46 -1.33
CA ALA A 59 4.96 13.45 -2.15
C ALA A 59 4.74 13.25 -3.65
N VAL A 60 4.37 12.03 -4.08
CA VAL A 60 4.18 11.68 -5.50
C VAL A 60 2.70 11.57 -5.88
N ALA A 61 1.86 11.15 -4.94
CA ALA A 61 0.48 10.78 -5.19
C ALA A 61 -0.45 11.24 -4.07
N ARG A 62 -1.74 11.32 -4.38
CA ARG A 62 -2.78 11.27 -3.35
C ARG A 62 -2.98 9.80 -2.98
N VAL A 63 -2.87 9.52 -1.68
CA VAL A 63 -2.87 8.18 -1.12
C VAL A 63 -4.25 7.88 -0.56
N THR A 64 -4.89 6.81 -1.05
CA THR A 64 -6.19 6.35 -0.58
C THR A 64 -6.08 4.96 0.02
N PHE A 65 -6.56 4.74 1.24
CA PHE A 65 -6.43 3.48 1.96
C PHE A 65 -7.60 3.22 2.91
N LEU A 66 -7.74 1.98 3.38
CA LEU A 66 -8.75 1.58 4.34
C LEU A 66 -8.30 1.87 5.76
N CYS A 67 -9.22 2.38 6.57
CA CYS A 67 -8.94 2.77 7.94
C CYS A 67 -10.19 2.63 8.83
N ALA A 68 -9.99 2.29 10.10
CA ALA A 68 -11.01 2.42 11.12
C ALA A 68 -11.38 3.91 11.28
N PRO A 69 -12.66 4.25 11.42
CA PRO A 69 -13.09 5.64 11.51
C PRO A 69 -12.68 6.22 12.87
N GLU A 70 -11.98 7.35 12.86
CA GLU A 70 -11.81 8.18 14.05
C GLU A 70 -13.02 9.09 14.29
N ILE A 71 -13.84 9.28 13.26
CA ILE A 71 -14.91 10.28 13.22
C ILE A 71 -16.27 9.59 13.22
N ASN A 72 -17.08 9.86 14.24
CA ASN A 72 -18.50 9.51 14.23
C ASN A 72 -19.22 10.31 13.12
N GLY A 73 -19.93 9.62 12.21
CA GLY A 73 -20.80 10.28 11.22
C GLY A 73 -20.22 10.42 9.81
N VAL A 74 -19.22 9.61 9.43
CA VAL A 74 -18.76 9.52 8.03
C VAL A 74 -19.94 9.16 7.11
N LYS A 75 -20.04 9.86 5.97
CA LYS A 75 -21.11 9.70 4.98
C LYS A 75 -20.71 8.71 3.88
N ASP A 76 -21.71 8.23 3.15
CA ASP A 76 -21.54 7.26 2.05
C ASP A 76 -20.81 7.84 0.84
N GLY A 77 -20.69 9.17 0.75
CA GLY A 77 -19.91 9.86 -0.27
C GLY A 77 -18.68 10.53 0.32
N TRP A 78 -17.72 10.85 -0.55
CA TRP A 78 -16.54 11.60 -0.18
C TRP A 78 -16.91 12.93 0.48
N THR A 79 -16.45 13.10 1.70
CA THR A 79 -16.62 14.33 2.47
C THR A 79 -15.24 14.89 2.74
N GLN A 80 -15.04 16.16 2.40
CA GLN A 80 -13.78 16.85 2.70
C GLN A 80 -13.69 17.12 4.21
N SER A 81 -12.55 16.77 4.81
CA SER A 81 -12.19 17.03 6.19
C SER A 81 -10.80 17.66 6.20
N GLY A 82 -10.73 18.99 6.20
CA GLY A 82 -9.47 19.71 6.02
C GLY A 82 -8.88 19.48 4.61
N GLU A 83 -7.65 18.95 4.55
CA GLU A 83 -6.94 18.64 3.30
C GLU A 83 -7.20 17.21 2.78
N GLU A 84 -8.06 16.48 3.48
CA GLU A 84 -8.30 15.06 3.31
C GLU A 84 -9.73 14.81 2.89
N PHE A 85 -9.98 13.64 2.33
CA PHE A 85 -11.31 13.18 2.02
C PHE A 85 -11.56 11.87 2.75
N VAL A 86 -12.75 11.73 3.31
CA VAL A 86 -13.18 10.52 4.02
C VAL A 86 -14.50 10.05 3.45
N ARG A 87 -14.64 8.74 3.27
CA ARG A 87 -15.86 8.07 2.80
C ARG A 87 -16.12 6.84 3.65
N ALA A 88 -17.37 6.61 4.06
CA ALA A 88 -17.73 5.41 4.80
C ALA A 88 -17.74 4.20 3.87
N MET A 89 -17.16 3.08 4.33
CA MET A 89 -17.25 1.77 3.70
C MET A 89 -18.46 1.05 4.26
N ARG A 90 -19.66 1.46 3.86
CA ARG A 90 -20.87 0.72 4.25
C ARG A 90 -20.97 -0.56 3.44
N LYS A 91 -21.10 -1.69 4.13
CA LYS A 91 -21.35 -2.98 3.47
C LYS A 91 -22.58 -2.84 2.58
N PRO A 92 -22.48 -3.14 1.27
CA PRO A 92 -23.66 -3.17 0.42
C PRO A 92 -24.69 -4.13 1.02
N GLY A 93 -25.97 -3.78 0.92
CA GLY A 93 -27.04 -4.68 1.36
C GLY A 93 -26.84 -6.06 0.74
N LEU A 94 -26.98 -7.11 1.57
CA LEU A 94 -26.70 -8.56 1.44
C LEU A 94 -26.86 -9.29 0.09
N ALA A 95 -27.21 -8.64 -1.03
CA ALA A 95 -27.64 -9.28 -2.26
C ALA A 95 -26.69 -9.20 -3.47
N ARG A 96 -25.59 -8.42 -3.44
CA ARG A 96 -24.82 -8.15 -4.69
C ARG A 96 -23.35 -8.57 -4.73
N VAL A 97 -22.69 -8.76 -3.58
CA VAL A 97 -21.28 -9.16 -3.56
C VAL A 97 -21.10 -10.31 -2.58
N ILE A 98 -20.86 -11.52 -3.10
CA ILE A 98 -20.43 -12.68 -2.31
C ILE A 98 -18.90 -12.64 -2.30
N SER A 99 -18.32 -11.93 -1.33
CA SER A 99 -16.87 -11.77 -1.19
C SER A 99 -16.42 -12.27 0.18
N ARG A 100 -15.29 -12.99 0.21
CA ARG A 100 -14.71 -13.53 1.46
C ARG A 100 -14.14 -12.42 2.34
N VAL A 101 -13.78 -11.28 1.75
CA VAL A 101 -13.21 -10.13 2.43
C VAL A 101 -14.28 -9.25 3.10
N ILE A 102 -15.52 -9.21 2.59
CA ILE A 102 -16.59 -8.37 3.16
C ILE A 102 -16.81 -8.66 4.64
N ASP A 103 -16.76 -9.92 5.06
CA ASP A 103 -16.96 -10.29 6.46
C ASP A 103 -15.81 -9.81 7.37
N ARG A 104 -14.62 -9.59 6.81
CA ARG A 104 -13.43 -9.10 7.51
C ARG A 104 -13.36 -7.58 7.61
N ILE A 105 -14.00 -6.85 6.70
CA ILE A 105 -14.08 -5.39 6.77
C ILE A 105 -14.99 -4.98 7.96
N PRO A 106 -14.49 -4.20 8.94
CA PRO A 106 -15.33 -3.68 10.02
C PRO A 106 -16.52 -2.89 9.50
N ARG A 107 -17.64 -2.92 10.22
CA ARG A 107 -18.90 -2.26 9.79
C ARG A 107 -18.77 -0.76 9.64
N ASP A 108 -17.83 -0.19 10.37
CA ASP A 108 -17.57 1.22 10.51
C ASP A 108 -16.37 1.68 9.69
N ALA A 109 -15.69 0.77 8.98
CA ALA A 109 -14.56 1.08 8.11
C ALA A 109 -14.80 2.30 7.21
N ALA A 110 -13.73 3.02 6.90
CA ALA A 110 -13.72 4.16 6.02
C ALA A 110 -12.58 4.05 5.00
N LEU A 111 -12.74 4.74 3.88
CA LEU A 111 -11.64 5.12 3.01
C LEU A 111 -11.19 6.52 3.40
N VAL A 112 -9.89 6.70 3.56
CA VAL A 112 -9.24 8.00 3.73
C VAL A 112 -8.41 8.27 2.49
N SER A 113 -8.51 9.48 1.94
CA SER A 113 -7.71 9.95 0.80
C SER A 113 -6.98 11.23 1.17
N THR A 114 -5.64 11.15 1.24
CA THR A 114 -4.80 12.20 1.83
C THR A 114 -3.53 12.46 1.01
N ARG A 115 -2.92 13.61 1.25
CA ARG A 115 -1.55 13.96 0.80
C ARG A 115 -0.63 14.24 1.98
N ARG A 116 -1.13 13.98 3.20
CA ARG A 116 -0.41 14.27 4.42
C ARG A 116 0.29 13.00 4.88
N PRO A 117 1.63 13.02 5.00
CA PRO A 117 2.35 11.83 5.43
C PRO A 117 1.93 11.40 6.83
N GLU A 118 1.57 12.33 7.72
CA GLU A 118 1.14 12.01 9.08
C GLU A 118 -0.13 11.16 9.10
N THR A 119 -1.05 11.40 8.17
CA THR A 119 -2.27 10.60 8.05
C THR A 119 -2.00 9.30 7.31
N ALA A 120 -1.15 9.32 6.29
CA ALA A 120 -0.77 8.12 5.56
C ALA A 120 -0.07 7.09 6.45
N LEU A 121 0.60 7.48 7.55
CA LEU A 121 1.15 6.55 8.53
C LEU A 121 0.13 5.51 9.02
N ARG A 122 -1.15 5.90 9.12
CA ARG A 122 -2.24 5.01 9.54
C ARG A 122 -2.40 3.77 8.67
N LEU A 123 -1.91 3.82 7.43
CA LEU A 123 -1.94 2.69 6.51
C LEU A 123 -1.15 1.48 7.06
N PHE A 124 -0.14 1.73 7.91
CA PHE A 124 0.78 0.72 8.42
C PHE A 124 0.42 0.21 9.83
N ASP A 125 -0.28 1.00 10.64
CA ASP A 125 -0.52 0.70 12.06
C ASP A 125 -2.01 0.49 12.43
N ASP A 126 -2.94 0.61 11.46
CA ASP A 126 -4.35 0.42 11.75
C ASP A 126 -4.68 -1.06 12.07
N PRO A 127 -5.14 -1.37 13.30
CA PRO A 127 -5.41 -2.74 13.71
C PRO A 127 -6.61 -3.38 12.99
N ALA A 128 -7.49 -2.59 12.35
CA ALA A 128 -8.58 -3.10 11.52
C ALA A 128 -8.09 -3.64 10.17
N PHE A 129 -6.96 -3.12 9.67
CA PHE A 129 -6.38 -3.46 8.38
C PHE A 129 -4.88 -3.75 8.52
N PRO A 130 -4.50 -4.73 9.34
CA PRO A 130 -3.10 -4.90 9.71
C PRO A 130 -2.27 -5.36 8.51
N TRP A 131 -1.15 -4.67 8.32
CA TRP A 131 -0.23 -4.87 7.20
C TRP A 131 0.27 -6.32 7.10
N TRP A 132 0.69 -6.92 8.21
CA TRP A 132 1.25 -8.27 8.29
C TRP A 132 0.23 -9.39 7.98
N MET A 133 -1.08 -9.12 8.08
CA MET A 133 -2.13 -10.07 7.63
C MET A 133 -2.56 -9.85 6.18
N GLN A 134 -1.82 -9.03 5.44
CA GLN A 134 -2.17 -8.58 4.11
C GLN A 134 -3.55 -7.91 4.02
N GLY A 135 -3.97 -7.23 5.10
CA GLY A 135 -5.30 -6.65 5.24
C GLY A 135 -5.49 -5.27 4.60
N GLN A 136 -4.42 -4.67 4.07
CA GLN A 136 -4.42 -3.29 3.59
C GLN A 136 -4.30 -3.22 2.06
N ILE A 137 -4.90 -2.19 1.47
CA ILE A 137 -4.63 -1.76 0.11
C ILE A 137 -4.34 -0.26 0.11
N VAL A 138 -3.41 0.16 -0.75
CA VAL A 138 -3.08 1.57 -0.93
C VAL A 138 -3.27 1.90 -2.40
N LEU A 139 -4.09 2.91 -2.68
CA LEU A 139 -4.40 3.36 -4.04
C LEU A 139 -3.76 4.73 -4.25
N LEU A 140 -3.06 4.87 -5.36
CA LEU A 140 -2.27 6.05 -5.69
C LEU A 140 -2.94 6.76 -6.87
N SER A 141 -3.55 7.93 -6.63
CA SER A 141 -4.05 8.81 -7.69
C SER A 141 -3.13 10.01 -7.89
N ALA A 142 -3.33 10.79 -8.95
CA ALA A 142 -2.49 11.96 -9.22
C ALA A 142 -2.45 12.91 -8.00
N HIS A 143 -1.27 13.45 -7.68
CA HIS A 143 -1.04 14.25 -6.47
C HIS A 143 -2.05 15.38 -6.25
N GLU A 144 -2.41 16.12 -7.30
CA GLU A 144 -3.37 17.23 -7.22
C GLU A 144 -4.82 16.85 -7.51
N ALA A 145 -5.11 15.56 -7.75
CA ALA A 145 -6.47 15.12 -8.00
C ALA A 145 -7.35 15.22 -6.74
N GLY A 146 -8.68 15.19 -6.95
CA GLY A 146 -9.63 14.87 -5.90
C GLY A 146 -9.50 13.41 -5.43
N PRO A 147 -10.36 12.97 -4.48
CA PRO A 147 -10.40 11.56 -4.13
C PRO A 147 -10.83 10.70 -5.33
N PRO A 148 -10.39 9.42 -5.42
CA PRO A 148 -10.70 8.57 -6.55
C PRO A 148 -12.21 8.29 -6.66
N GLU A 149 -12.67 8.03 -7.88
CA GLU A 149 -14.07 7.68 -8.18
C GLU A 149 -14.38 6.23 -7.82
N LEU A 150 -14.28 5.91 -6.53
CA LEU A 150 -14.51 4.57 -5.98
C LEU A 150 -15.77 4.55 -5.13
N ASP A 151 -16.69 3.64 -5.43
CA ASP A 151 -17.70 3.21 -4.49
C ASP A 151 -17.22 2.03 -3.62
N CYS A 152 -18.07 1.60 -2.68
CA CYS A 152 -17.74 0.52 -1.76
C CYS A 152 -17.57 -0.82 -2.48
N GLU A 153 -18.35 -1.09 -3.53
CA GLU A 153 -18.29 -2.35 -4.28
C GLU A 153 -16.96 -2.45 -5.03
N CYS A 154 -16.53 -1.37 -5.69
CA CYS A 154 -15.22 -1.27 -6.33
C CYS A 154 -14.08 -1.45 -5.32
N ALA A 155 -14.12 -0.74 -4.19
CA ALA A 155 -13.07 -0.86 -3.17
C ALA A 155 -12.98 -2.28 -2.58
N ILE A 156 -14.11 -2.94 -2.31
CA ILE A 156 -14.14 -4.35 -1.88
C ILE A 156 -13.56 -5.28 -2.95
N SER A 157 -13.95 -5.08 -4.22
CA SER A 157 -13.47 -5.88 -5.35
C SER A 157 -11.95 -5.78 -5.50
N LEU A 158 -11.39 -4.57 -5.32
CA LEU A 158 -9.95 -4.39 -5.30
C LEU A 158 -9.31 -5.22 -4.19
N VAL A 159 -9.79 -5.17 -2.93
CA VAL A 159 -9.19 -5.96 -1.84
C VAL A 159 -9.32 -7.48 -2.06
N ASP A 160 -10.45 -7.97 -2.55
CA ASP A 160 -10.75 -9.41 -2.67
C ASP A 160 -10.07 -10.07 -3.89
N ASN A 161 -9.61 -9.27 -4.86
CA ASN A 161 -9.00 -9.80 -6.07
C ASN A 161 -7.47 -9.85 -5.94
N ASP A 162 -6.96 -11.08 -5.96
CA ASP A 162 -5.52 -11.39 -5.88
C ASP A 162 -4.78 -11.12 -7.22
N ASP A 163 -5.47 -11.04 -8.36
CA ASP A 163 -4.86 -10.76 -9.66
C ASP A 163 -4.87 -9.25 -9.96
N TRP A 164 -3.74 -8.62 -9.72
CA TRP A 164 -3.56 -7.17 -9.86
C TRP A 164 -3.59 -6.73 -11.32
N SER A 165 -3.05 -7.57 -12.19
CA SER A 165 -2.91 -7.29 -13.62
C SER A 165 -4.27 -7.16 -14.31
N ASN A 166 -5.28 -7.87 -13.80
CA ASN A 166 -6.64 -7.89 -14.33
C ASN A 166 -7.55 -6.79 -13.74
N GLN A 167 -6.97 -5.82 -13.01
CA GLN A 167 -7.72 -4.71 -12.39
C GLN A 167 -7.48 -3.36 -13.08
N LYS A 168 -6.75 -3.34 -14.21
CA LYS A 168 -6.40 -2.11 -14.92
C LYS A 168 -7.61 -1.24 -15.24
N GLU A 169 -8.68 -1.82 -15.78
CA GLU A 169 -9.88 -1.08 -16.18
C GLU A 169 -10.48 -0.37 -14.97
N ILE A 170 -10.75 -1.12 -13.88
CA ILE A 170 -11.31 -0.59 -12.63
C ILE A 170 -10.42 0.53 -12.06
N LEU A 171 -9.11 0.31 -12.01
CA LEU A 171 -8.15 1.29 -11.51
C LEU A 171 -8.17 2.57 -12.37
N SER A 172 -8.15 2.42 -13.70
CA SER A 172 -8.12 3.55 -14.61
C SER A 172 -9.42 4.37 -14.61
N GLU A 173 -10.57 3.71 -14.57
CA GLU A 173 -11.89 4.36 -14.48
C GLU A 173 -12.05 5.14 -13.18
N ALA A 174 -11.47 4.63 -12.09
CA ALA A 174 -11.46 5.30 -10.79
C ALA A 174 -10.44 6.45 -10.67
N GLY A 175 -9.64 6.71 -11.71
CA GLY A 175 -8.58 7.72 -11.70
C GLY A 175 -7.35 7.32 -10.88
N ILE A 176 -7.15 6.01 -10.66
CA ILE A 176 -6.00 5.45 -9.94
C ILE A 176 -4.87 5.20 -10.94
N LEU A 177 -3.65 5.55 -10.54
CA LEU A 177 -2.43 5.42 -11.34
C LEU A 177 -1.58 4.22 -10.89
N GLY A 178 -1.74 3.78 -9.63
CA GLY A 178 -1.04 2.62 -9.09
C GLY A 178 -1.65 2.13 -7.79
N MET A 179 -1.21 0.96 -7.36
CA MET A 179 -1.65 0.27 -6.15
C MET A 179 -0.42 -0.25 -5.39
N VAL A 180 -0.46 -0.20 -4.06
CA VAL A 180 0.50 -0.86 -3.19
C VAL A 180 -0.25 -1.84 -2.30
N ARG A 181 0.34 -3.02 -2.07
CA ARG A 181 -0.15 -3.97 -1.06
C ARG A 181 0.98 -4.58 -0.25
N PRO A 182 0.70 -5.02 0.99
CA PRO A 182 1.58 -5.88 1.76
C PRO A 182 1.88 -7.22 1.05
N GLY A 183 3.16 -7.60 1.02
CA GLY A 183 3.61 -8.94 0.72
C GLY A 183 3.54 -9.87 1.93
N VAL A 184 4.20 -11.03 1.81
CA VAL A 184 4.38 -11.98 2.91
C VAL A 184 5.18 -11.37 4.06
N ASP A 185 5.01 -11.93 5.26
CA ASP A 185 5.77 -11.68 6.49
C ASP A 185 5.80 -10.22 6.99
N GLY A 186 5.09 -9.31 6.30
CA GLY A 186 4.94 -7.92 6.71
C GLY A 186 6.20 -7.08 6.56
N ASP A 187 7.21 -7.53 5.81
CA ASP A 187 8.49 -6.85 5.55
C ASP A 187 8.67 -6.43 4.07
N VAL A 188 7.65 -6.68 3.25
CA VAL A 188 7.60 -6.35 1.83
C VAL A 188 6.29 -5.63 1.48
N ALA A 189 6.38 -4.70 0.53
CA ALA A 189 5.27 -4.11 -0.19
C ALA A 189 5.43 -4.38 -1.70
N GLY A 190 4.38 -4.85 -2.36
CA GLY A 190 4.30 -4.84 -3.81
C GLY A 190 3.72 -3.53 -4.32
N LEU A 191 4.36 -2.93 -5.32
CA LEU A 191 3.89 -1.78 -6.09
C LEU A 191 3.50 -2.23 -7.48
N PHE A 192 2.29 -1.87 -7.89
CA PHE A 192 1.83 -1.95 -9.26
C PHE A 192 1.52 -0.56 -9.80
N SER A 193 2.09 -0.22 -10.95
CA SER A 193 1.96 1.10 -11.56
C SER A 193 1.39 0.97 -12.96
N LEU A 194 0.23 1.59 -13.21
CA LEU A 194 -0.36 1.63 -14.56
C LEU A 194 0.40 2.56 -15.51
N VAL A 195 1.14 3.51 -14.96
CA VAL A 195 1.90 4.49 -15.73
C VAL A 195 3.38 4.43 -15.33
N PRO A 196 4.33 4.25 -16.27
CA PRO A 196 5.75 4.13 -15.93
C PRO A 196 6.33 5.34 -15.17
N SER A 197 5.76 6.53 -15.39
CA SER A 197 6.18 7.76 -14.69
C SER A 197 5.90 7.73 -13.18
N LEU A 198 4.84 7.04 -12.74
CA LEU A 198 4.51 6.93 -11.32
C LEU A 198 5.55 6.07 -10.60
N GLU A 199 5.87 4.88 -11.12
CA GLU A 199 6.93 4.04 -10.53
C GLU A 199 8.25 4.81 -10.43
N ALA A 200 8.69 5.42 -11.54
CA ALA A 200 9.96 6.14 -11.56
C ALA A 200 9.99 7.28 -10.52
N ALA A 201 8.91 8.06 -10.43
CA ALA A 201 8.80 9.14 -9.45
C ALA A 201 8.76 8.61 -8.00
N LEU A 202 8.02 7.53 -7.75
CA LEU A 202 7.87 6.94 -6.44
C LEU A 202 9.18 6.33 -5.96
N LEU A 203 9.86 5.52 -6.78
CA LEU A 203 11.14 4.91 -6.41
C LEU A 203 12.23 5.97 -6.20
N SER A 204 12.28 7.01 -7.04
CA SER A 204 13.23 8.11 -6.84
C SER A 204 12.95 8.90 -5.56
N THR A 205 11.68 9.15 -5.24
CA THR A 205 11.30 9.84 -4.00
C THR A 205 11.58 8.97 -2.78
N LEU A 206 11.34 7.66 -2.87
CA LEU A 206 11.63 6.70 -1.82
C LEU A 206 13.14 6.63 -1.54
N GLU A 207 13.99 6.59 -2.57
CA GLU A 207 15.45 6.64 -2.41
C GLU A 207 15.90 7.93 -1.69
N ASN A 208 15.31 9.07 -2.06
CA ASN A 208 15.60 10.35 -1.41
C ASN A 208 15.17 10.37 0.07
N GLU A 209 13.96 9.91 0.39
CA GLU A 209 13.47 9.84 1.78
C GLU A 209 14.25 8.81 2.61
N THR A 210 14.65 7.67 2.01
CA THR A 210 15.52 6.66 2.62
C THR A 210 16.86 7.30 3.01
N SER A 211 17.48 8.03 2.08
CA SER A 211 18.75 8.73 2.32
C SER A 211 18.63 9.81 3.39
N ARG A 212 17.52 10.57 3.40
CA ARG A 212 17.23 11.60 4.42
C ARG A 212 17.05 11.01 5.81
N ALA A 213 16.51 9.79 5.91
CA ALA A 213 16.38 9.06 7.17
C ALA A 213 17.70 8.43 7.64
N GLY A 214 18.76 8.49 6.82
CA GLY A 214 20.05 7.87 7.12
C GLY A 214 20.04 6.34 6.95
N PHE A 215 19.09 5.81 6.18
CA PHE A 215 18.99 4.38 5.88
C PHE A 215 19.86 4.01 4.68
N GLU A 216 20.18 2.74 4.56
CA GLU A 216 20.79 2.20 3.34
C GLU A 216 19.73 1.94 2.27
N TRP A 217 20.11 2.13 1.02
CA TRP A 217 19.28 1.89 -0.16
C TRP A 217 19.96 0.91 -1.09
N ALA A 218 19.23 -0.07 -1.61
CA ALA A 218 19.73 -0.94 -2.67
C ALA A 218 18.63 -1.33 -3.66
N VAL A 219 19.01 -1.41 -4.94
CA VAL A 219 18.17 -2.03 -5.98
C VAL A 219 18.80 -3.37 -6.32
N LEU A 220 18.06 -4.45 -6.13
CA LEU A 220 18.54 -5.83 -6.25
C LEU A 220 17.70 -6.62 -7.26
N PRO A 221 18.31 -7.57 -8.00
CA PRO A 221 17.55 -8.60 -8.68
C PRO A 221 16.80 -9.47 -7.67
N GLU A 222 15.73 -10.14 -8.12
CA GLU A 222 14.80 -10.86 -7.24
C GLU A 222 15.46 -11.94 -6.36
N ASP A 223 16.44 -12.67 -6.90
CA ASP A 223 17.20 -13.68 -6.15
C ASP A 223 17.96 -13.07 -4.97
N LYS A 224 18.61 -11.93 -5.18
CA LYS A 224 19.34 -11.20 -4.14
C LYS A 224 18.43 -10.48 -3.16
N PHE A 225 17.27 -10.03 -3.63
CA PHE A 225 16.22 -9.49 -2.78
C PHE A 225 15.70 -10.56 -1.81
N CYS A 226 15.38 -11.76 -2.29
CA CYS A 226 14.98 -12.91 -1.46
C CYS A 226 16.06 -13.29 -0.45
N GLU A 227 17.32 -13.42 -0.90
CA GLU A 227 18.43 -13.75 0.00
C GLU A 227 18.56 -12.71 1.12
N PHE A 228 18.46 -11.41 0.80
CA PHE A 228 18.64 -10.37 1.80
C PHE A 228 17.58 -10.39 2.90
N LEU A 229 16.32 -10.66 2.54
CA LEU A 229 15.21 -10.78 3.50
C LEU A 229 15.31 -12.06 4.32
N ALA A 230 15.72 -13.19 3.72
CA ALA A 230 15.77 -14.48 4.40
C ALA A 230 16.89 -14.63 5.46
N HIS A 231 18.00 -13.92 5.32
CA HIS A 231 19.16 -14.12 6.22
C HIS A 231 19.01 -13.37 7.53
N SER A 232 18.41 -13.93 8.59
CA SER A 232 18.73 -13.48 9.96
C SER A 232 20.24 -13.63 10.19
N PRO A 233 20.94 -12.65 10.79
CA PRO A 233 22.27 -12.93 11.30
C PRO A 233 22.05 -13.94 12.42
N SER A 234 22.56 -15.16 12.26
CA SER A 234 22.55 -16.10 13.38
C SER A 234 23.20 -15.43 14.61
N PRO A 235 22.63 -15.56 15.81
CA PRO A 235 23.15 -14.95 17.02
C PRO A 235 24.59 -15.36 17.33
#